data_AF-A0A1J0GI56-F1
#
_entry.id   AF-A0A1J0GI56-F1
#
_cell.length_a   1.000
_cell.length_b   1.000
_cell.length_c   1.000
_cell.angle_alpha   90.00
_cell.angle_beta   90.00
_cell.angle_gamma   90.00
#
_symmetry.space_group_name_H-M   'P 1'
#
loop_
_entity.id
_entity.type
_entity.pdbx_description
1 polymer ?
#
loop_
_entity_poly.entity_id
_entity_poly.type
_entity_poly.pdbx_seq_one_letter_code
_entity_poly.pdbx_strand_id
1 'polypeptide(L)'
;MTELEGMPIANIVLGEIIDEVTQKTYIFDTADKADVKPDLSAGKEDILRVKNRIIAMNRTEDICIGYDIKLTNNTFPTELMAIIDGGIITSDGYEGPEVGKVIERHPFTLNLYSEEKDYDSETLQYVQFAFKHNKGKPVEFKFEDGKFFVPEFESHSRPKKGEKPVYIKFLKQLPTGDTVPVTPTGTGDMAVVGGTVTQSNSDVGVTVTSNVKWTFVKAINQDDVTAGNFVVKKKSDSTVVTGNVTIDSTKKIVTFIPTSVEKGVVYIAEAKAVNLLDASGTTTAILVEFTTM
;
A
#
# COMPACT_ATOMS: atom_id res chain seq x y z
N MET A 1 9.96 35.47 11.77
CA MET A 1 10.74 34.31 12.26
C MET A 1 9.71 33.23 12.53
N THR A 2 9.79 32.11 11.84
CA THR A 2 8.88 30.97 12.08
C THR A 2 9.65 29.98 12.91
N GLU A 3 9.20 29.74 14.14
CA GLU A 3 9.73 28.69 15.00
C GLU A 3 9.26 27.34 14.42
N LEU A 4 10.19 26.41 14.25
CA LEU A 4 9.87 25.06 13.78
C LEU A 4 9.73 24.18 15.01
N GLU A 5 8.51 23.77 15.33
CA GLU A 5 8.27 22.77 16.37
C GLU A 5 8.69 21.38 15.86
N GLY A 6 9.44 20.64 16.67
CA GLY A 6 9.83 19.27 16.39
C GLY A 6 8.72 18.29 16.75
N MET A 7 8.54 17.24 15.94
CA MET A 7 7.58 16.17 16.25
C MET A 7 8.26 15.05 17.06
N PRO A 8 7.79 14.75 18.28
CA PRO A 8 8.28 13.64 19.08
C PRO A 8 7.73 12.30 18.56
N ILE A 9 8.48 11.66 17.66
CA ILE A 9 8.12 10.37 17.06
C ILE A 9 8.77 9.22 17.83
N ALA A 10 7.97 8.22 18.20
CA ALA A 10 8.41 7.04 18.93
C ALA A 10 7.66 5.78 18.46
N ASN A 11 8.22 4.62 18.80
CA ASN A 11 7.68 3.27 18.54
C ASN A 11 7.52 2.95 17.04
N ILE A 12 7.80 1.72 16.65
CA ILE A 12 7.28 1.18 15.39
C ILE A 12 6.05 0.41 15.81
N VAL A 13 4.87 0.81 15.31
CA VAL A 13 3.56 0.24 15.70
C VAL A 13 2.91 -0.62 14.63
N LEU A 14 3.38 -0.53 13.39
CA LEU A 14 2.96 -1.44 12.32
C LEU A 14 4.05 -1.52 11.23
N GLY A 15 4.26 -2.73 10.71
CA GLY A 15 4.95 -2.94 9.44
C GLY A 15 3.96 -3.37 8.36
N GLU A 16 4.06 -2.79 7.17
CA GLU A 16 3.27 -3.18 6.01
C GLU A 16 4.18 -3.37 4.80
N ILE A 17 3.97 -4.48 4.10
CA ILE A 17 4.55 -4.74 2.78
C ILE A 17 3.45 -4.83 1.74
N ILE A 18 3.64 -4.12 0.64
CA ILE A 18 2.80 -4.22 -0.56
C ILE A 18 3.66 -4.81 -1.66
N ASP A 19 3.34 -6.03 -2.11
CA ASP A 19 3.95 -6.60 -3.31
C ASP A 19 3.51 -5.77 -4.52
N GLU A 20 4.44 -5.14 -5.22
CA GLU A 20 4.10 -4.22 -6.32
C GLU A 20 3.67 -4.95 -7.59
N VAL A 21 3.93 -6.26 -7.69
CA VAL A 21 3.49 -7.11 -8.81
C VAL A 21 2.07 -7.57 -8.58
N THR A 22 1.81 -8.17 -7.40
CA THR A 22 0.50 -8.77 -7.09
C THR A 22 -0.47 -7.79 -6.45
N GLN A 23 0.02 -6.63 -5.98
CA GLN A 23 -0.72 -5.64 -5.18
C GLN A 23 -1.29 -6.21 -3.88
N LYS A 24 -0.78 -7.36 -3.42
CA LYS A 24 -1.18 -7.96 -2.16
C LYS A 24 -0.46 -7.26 -1.01
N THR A 25 -1.24 -6.88 -0.01
CA THR A 25 -0.78 -6.25 1.22
C THR A 25 -0.60 -7.29 2.31
N TYR A 26 0.50 -7.16 3.03
CA TYR A 26 0.86 -7.95 4.19
C TYR A 26 1.13 -7.00 5.33
N ILE A 27 0.34 -7.10 6.39
CA ILE A 27 0.63 -6.43 7.65
C ILE A 27 1.28 -7.42 8.60
N PHE A 28 2.19 -6.94 9.42
CA PHE A 28 2.83 -7.76 10.44
C PHE A 28 3.03 -6.94 11.70
N ASP A 29 2.93 -7.65 12.82
CA ASP A 29 3.30 -7.10 14.12
C ASP A 29 4.78 -6.74 14.12
N THR A 30 5.05 -5.67 14.84
CA THR A 30 6.11 -4.69 14.62
C THR A 30 7.52 -5.25 14.49
N ALA A 31 8.36 -4.54 13.73
CA ALA A 31 9.80 -4.70 13.87
C ALA A 31 10.23 -4.12 15.22
N ASP A 32 10.93 -4.91 16.03
CA ASP A 32 11.60 -4.46 17.26
C ASP A 32 12.56 -3.29 16.95
N LYS A 33 13.17 -3.35 15.77
CA LYS A 33 14.08 -2.33 15.27
C LYS A 33 14.02 -2.21 13.74
N ALA A 34 14.11 -0.98 13.25
CA ALA A 34 14.36 -0.69 11.84
C ALA A 34 15.58 0.24 11.68
N ASP A 35 16.65 -0.26 11.09
CA ASP A 35 17.82 0.53 10.71
C ASP A 35 17.70 0.92 9.23
N VAL A 36 17.43 2.20 8.96
CA VAL A 36 17.27 2.75 7.61
C VAL A 36 18.46 3.68 7.30
N LYS A 37 19.27 3.34 6.30
CA LYS A 37 20.49 4.08 5.94
C LYS A 37 20.39 4.60 4.51
N PRO A 38 20.68 5.89 4.25
CA PRO A 38 20.67 6.43 2.91
C PRO A 38 21.76 5.75 2.08
N ASP A 39 21.40 5.40 0.85
CA ASP A 39 22.36 4.97 -0.15
C ASP A 39 22.78 6.16 -1.00
N LEU A 40 24.07 6.45 -1.02
CA LEU A 40 24.63 7.64 -1.62
C LEU A 40 25.48 7.28 -2.83
N SER A 41 25.14 7.89 -3.97
CA SER A 41 26.11 8.08 -5.04
C SER A 41 27.06 9.18 -4.60
N ALA A 42 28.21 8.78 -4.04
CA ALA A 42 29.19 9.69 -3.51
C ALA A 42 29.71 10.66 -4.58
N GLY A 43 29.78 11.93 -4.20
CA GLY A 43 30.43 12.96 -4.96
C GLY A 43 31.94 12.72 -5.06
N LYS A 44 32.58 13.48 -5.96
CA LYS A 44 34.03 13.45 -6.16
C LYS A 44 34.61 14.80 -5.78
N GLU A 45 35.82 14.78 -5.24
CA GLU A 45 36.63 15.97 -4.98
C GLU A 45 37.94 15.86 -5.73
N ASP A 46 38.10 16.70 -6.76
CA ASP A 46 39.32 16.81 -7.54
C ASP A 46 40.08 18.07 -7.10
N ILE A 47 41.23 17.86 -6.43
CA ILE A 47 42.08 18.94 -5.93
C ILE A 47 43.23 19.20 -6.91
N LEU A 48 43.26 20.39 -7.51
CA LEU A 48 44.41 20.85 -8.29
C LEU A 48 45.48 21.37 -7.33
N ARG A 49 46.57 20.62 -7.18
CA ARG A 49 47.71 20.98 -6.33
C ARG A 49 48.97 21.19 -7.16
N VAL A 50 49.68 22.29 -6.89
CA VAL A 50 51.03 22.55 -7.42
C VAL A 50 52.00 22.62 -6.26
N LYS A 51 52.90 21.63 -6.15
CA LYS A 51 53.81 21.44 -5.01
C LYS A 51 53.03 21.43 -3.67
N ASN A 52 53.22 22.44 -2.83
CA ASN A 52 52.58 22.56 -1.51
C ASN A 52 51.41 23.57 -1.49
N ARG A 53 50.87 23.94 -2.66
CA ARG A 53 49.76 24.90 -2.78
C ARG A 53 48.58 24.27 -3.48
N ILE A 54 47.40 24.37 -2.89
CA ILE A 54 46.13 24.05 -3.54
C ILE A 54 45.74 25.27 -4.37
N ILE A 55 45.48 25.05 -5.66
CA ILE A 55 45.16 26.09 -6.63
C ILE A 55 43.65 26.15 -6.89
N ALA A 56 43.00 24.99 -6.95
CA ALA A 56 41.56 24.87 -7.13
C ALA A 56 41.05 23.54 -6.57
N MET A 57 39.74 23.49 -6.30
CA MET A 57 39.01 22.28 -5.94
C MET A 57 37.74 22.23 -6.78
N ASN A 58 37.45 21.08 -7.39
CA ASN A 58 36.17 20.80 -8.03
C ASN A 58 35.47 19.71 -7.23
N ARG A 59 34.33 20.04 -6.63
CA ARG A 59 33.56 19.13 -5.77
C ARG A 59 32.18 18.90 -6.37
N THR A 60 31.74 17.65 -6.43
CA THR A 60 30.33 17.31 -6.65
C THR A 60 29.69 16.87 -5.35
N GLU A 61 28.39 17.11 -5.20
CA GLU A 61 27.62 16.70 -4.01
C GLU A 61 27.30 15.20 -4.03
N ASP A 62 27.04 14.64 -2.85
CA ASP A 62 26.47 13.30 -2.71
C ASP A 62 25.00 13.32 -3.14
N ILE A 63 24.57 12.27 -3.85
CA ILE A 63 23.17 12.12 -4.28
C ILE A 63 22.58 10.89 -3.61
N CYS A 64 21.51 11.07 -2.84
CA CYS A 64 20.73 9.95 -2.31
C CYS A 64 19.98 9.24 -3.44
N ILE A 65 20.27 7.95 -3.63
CA ILE A 65 19.70 7.10 -4.68
C ILE A 65 18.73 6.04 -4.13
N GLY A 66 18.53 6.01 -2.81
CA GLY A 66 17.66 5.04 -2.15
C GLY A 66 18.03 4.85 -0.69
N TYR A 67 17.61 3.72 -0.12
CA TYR A 67 17.89 3.35 1.26
C TYR A 67 18.18 1.86 1.39
N ASP A 68 19.18 1.53 2.21
CA ASP A 68 19.37 0.19 2.77
C ASP A 68 18.57 0.07 4.06
N ILE A 69 17.81 -1.01 4.18
CA ILE A 69 16.90 -1.23 5.29
C ILE A 69 17.21 -2.56 5.93
N LYS A 70 17.36 -2.56 7.26
CA LYS A 70 17.44 -3.76 8.07
C LYS A 70 16.33 -3.72 9.12
N LEU A 71 15.44 -4.69 9.06
CA LEU A 71 14.37 -4.90 10.04
C LEU A 71 14.73 -6.08 10.93
N THR A 72 14.48 -5.92 12.23
CA THR A 72 14.58 -6.99 13.22
C THR A 72 13.16 -7.23 13.76
N ASN A 73 12.68 -8.46 13.72
CA ASN A 73 11.36 -8.81 14.25
C ASN A 73 11.51 -9.90 15.32
N ASN A 74 10.69 -9.84 16.37
CA ASN A 74 10.64 -10.84 17.43
C ASN A 74 9.75 -12.03 17.06
N THR A 75 8.95 -11.89 15.98
CA THR A 75 8.07 -12.93 15.45
C THR A 75 8.47 -13.31 14.03
N PHE A 76 8.15 -14.53 13.62
CA PHE A 76 8.57 -15.10 12.34
C PHE A 76 7.37 -15.32 11.39
N PRO A 77 6.97 -14.30 10.61
CA PRO A 77 5.95 -14.46 9.58
C PRO A 77 6.54 -15.11 8.31
N THR A 78 6.10 -16.32 7.98
CA THR A 78 6.58 -17.09 6.81
C THR A 78 6.24 -16.44 5.48
N GLU A 79 5.10 -15.74 5.37
CA GLU A 79 4.72 -14.99 4.17
C GLU A 79 5.66 -13.82 3.89
N LEU A 80 6.11 -13.14 4.95
CA LEU A 80 7.08 -12.07 4.85
C LEU A 80 8.41 -12.61 4.32
N MET A 81 8.83 -13.77 4.84
CA MET A 81 10.05 -14.43 4.42
C MET A 81 10.01 -14.81 2.94
N ALA A 82 8.89 -15.32 2.44
CA ALA A 82 8.74 -15.66 1.03
C ALA A 82 8.92 -14.45 0.10
N ILE A 83 8.38 -13.29 0.47
CA ILE A 83 8.51 -12.06 -0.33
C ILE A 83 9.95 -11.53 -0.30
N ILE A 84 10.59 -11.54 0.87
CA ILE A 84 11.91 -10.94 1.06
C ILE A 84 13.01 -11.86 0.53
N ASP A 85 12.99 -13.14 0.87
CA ASP A 85 13.99 -14.11 0.44
C ASP A 85 13.73 -14.65 -0.98
N GLY A 86 12.47 -14.63 -1.45
CA GLY A 86 12.09 -15.15 -2.76
C GLY A 86 11.87 -16.66 -2.79
N GLY A 87 11.66 -17.27 -1.61
CA GLY A 87 11.28 -18.68 -1.51
C GLY A 87 9.78 -18.91 -1.67
N ILE A 88 9.36 -20.16 -1.48
CA ILE A 88 7.99 -20.61 -1.70
C ILE A 88 7.44 -21.19 -0.40
N ILE A 89 6.21 -20.83 -0.06
CA ILE A 89 5.46 -21.49 1.03
C ILE A 89 4.77 -22.72 0.46
N THR A 90 5.00 -23.87 1.08
CA THR A 90 4.35 -25.14 0.76
C THR A 90 3.39 -25.54 1.87
N SER A 91 2.66 -26.65 1.71
CA SER A 91 1.82 -27.19 2.79
C SER A 91 2.61 -27.57 4.04
N ASP A 92 3.90 -27.87 3.87
CA ASP A 92 4.76 -28.45 4.90
C ASP A 92 5.72 -27.42 5.50
N GLY A 93 5.76 -26.20 4.96
CA GLY A 93 6.57 -25.10 5.50
C GLY A 93 7.04 -24.11 4.45
N TYR A 94 8.32 -23.73 4.56
CA TYR A 94 8.97 -22.77 3.67
C TYR A 94 10.18 -23.40 2.99
N GLU A 95 10.29 -23.23 1.68
CA GLU A 95 11.44 -23.64 0.88
C GLU A 95 12.15 -22.42 0.31
N GLY A 96 13.43 -22.26 0.64
CA GLY A 96 14.26 -21.17 0.11
C GLY A 96 14.53 -21.30 -1.39
N PRO A 97 15.03 -20.24 -2.03
CA PRO A 97 15.41 -20.27 -3.44
C PRO A 97 16.44 -21.38 -3.74
N GLU A 98 16.31 -22.00 -4.92
CA GLU A 98 17.21 -23.06 -5.34
C GLU A 98 18.66 -22.56 -5.53
N VAL A 99 19.62 -23.28 -4.96
CA VAL A 99 21.04 -22.92 -5.00
C VAL A 99 21.54 -22.82 -6.44
N GLY A 100 22.25 -21.73 -6.75
CA GLY A 100 22.85 -21.51 -8.07
C GLY A 100 21.88 -21.02 -9.14
N LYS A 101 20.59 -20.84 -8.82
CA LYS A 101 19.62 -20.21 -9.72
C LYS A 101 19.39 -18.75 -9.35
N VAL A 102 19.24 -17.91 -10.37
CA VAL A 102 18.81 -16.53 -10.18
C VAL A 102 17.32 -16.55 -9.85
N ILE A 103 16.99 -16.02 -8.68
CA ILE A 103 15.60 -15.79 -8.28
C ILE A 103 15.23 -14.33 -8.53
N GLU A 104 14.15 -14.11 -9.27
CA GLU A 104 13.62 -12.76 -9.49
C GLU A 104 12.64 -12.42 -8.37
N ARG A 105 13.15 -11.72 -7.34
CA ARG A 105 12.33 -11.24 -6.24
C ARG A 105 11.40 -10.13 -6.72
N HIS A 106 10.13 -10.22 -6.35
CA HIS A 106 9.17 -9.17 -6.61
C HIS A 106 9.60 -7.88 -5.90
N PRO A 107 9.56 -6.72 -6.58
CA PRO A 107 9.70 -5.45 -5.90
C PRO A 107 8.52 -5.23 -4.96
N PHE A 108 8.77 -4.65 -3.80
CA PHE A 108 7.74 -4.33 -2.82
C PHE A 108 7.89 -2.93 -2.24
N THR A 109 6.78 -2.34 -1.82
CA THR A 109 6.79 -1.12 -1.00
C THR A 109 6.76 -1.52 0.47
N LEU A 110 7.71 -0.99 1.26
CA LEU A 110 7.75 -1.16 2.71
C LEU A 110 7.27 0.13 3.38
N ASN A 111 6.26 0.01 4.22
CA ASN A 111 5.74 1.09 5.05
C ASN A 111 5.97 0.76 6.53
N LEU A 112 6.61 1.69 7.24
CA LEU A 112 6.79 1.63 8.68
C LEU A 112 5.97 2.75 9.33
N TYR A 113 5.17 2.40 10.33
CA TYR A 113 4.32 3.35 11.02
C TYR A 113 4.83 3.57 12.44
N SER A 114 4.99 4.84 12.80
CA SER A 114 5.39 5.28 14.13
C SER A 114 4.36 6.22 14.75
N GLU A 115 4.40 6.36 16.07
CA GLU A 115 3.48 7.23 16.80
C GLU A 115 4.12 8.58 17.05
N GLU A 116 3.35 9.65 16.86
CA GLU A 116 3.67 10.94 17.46
C GLU A 116 3.03 10.99 18.85
N LYS A 117 3.84 11.30 19.87
CA LYS A 117 3.42 11.29 21.27
C LYS A 117 3.22 12.69 21.83
N ASP A 118 2.16 12.89 22.59
CA ASP A 118 2.01 14.09 23.42
C ASP A 118 2.78 13.96 24.74
N TYR A 119 2.86 15.05 25.51
CA TYR A 119 3.51 15.12 26.82
C TYR A 119 2.92 14.13 27.85
N ASP A 120 1.67 13.73 27.69
CA ASP A 120 1.00 12.72 28.53
C ASP A 120 1.14 11.29 27.97
N SER A 121 1.93 11.11 26.90
CA SER A 121 2.13 9.86 26.15
C SER A 121 0.93 9.39 25.32
N GLU A 122 -0.12 10.20 25.15
CA GLU A 122 -1.18 9.92 24.17
C GLU A 122 -0.63 9.96 22.74
N THR A 123 -1.19 9.11 21.86
CA THR A 123 -0.84 9.12 20.42
C THR A 123 -1.67 10.16 19.70
N LEU A 124 -1.04 11.24 19.24
CA LEU A 124 -1.69 12.36 18.53
C LEU A 124 -2.04 12.01 17.07
N GLN A 125 -1.12 11.29 16.43
CA GLN A 125 -1.21 10.78 15.07
C GLN A 125 -0.14 9.73 14.81
N TYR A 126 -0.18 9.13 13.63
CA TYR A 126 0.81 8.20 13.13
C TYR A 126 1.61 8.81 11.99
N VAL A 127 2.89 8.48 11.94
CA VAL A 127 3.82 8.88 10.88
C VAL A 127 4.19 7.64 10.08
N GLN A 128 3.81 7.62 8.80
CA GLN A 128 4.16 6.57 7.86
C GLN A 128 5.44 6.95 7.12
N PHE A 129 6.46 6.10 7.18
CA PHE A 129 7.65 6.15 6.34
C PHE A 129 7.55 5.08 5.26
N ALA A 130 7.46 5.52 4.00
CA ALA A 130 7.28 4.64 2.85
C ALA A 130 8.52 4.61 1.97
N PHE A 131 8.99 3.40 1.69
CA PHE A 131 10.12 3.10 0.83
C PHE A 131 9.63 2.22 -0.32
N LYS A 132 9.77 2.68 -1.56
CA LYS A 132 9.27 1.99 -2.75
C LYS A 132 10.33 1.11 -3.39
N HIS A 133 9.88 0.15 -4.20
CA HIS A 133 10.76 -0.65 -5.04
C HIS A 133 11.87 -1.36 -4.26
N ASN A 134 11.55 -1.80 -3.05
CA ASN A 134 12.45 -2.62 -2.26
C ASN A 134 12.64 -3.96 -2.95
N LYS A 135 13.89 -4.42 -2.95
CA LYS A 135 14.22 -5.82 -3.22
C LYS A 135 14.86 -6.42 -1.98
N GLY A 136 14.32 -7.54 -1.52
CA GLY A 136 14.85 -8.26 -0.38
C GLY A 136 16.18 -8.93 -0.70
N LYS A 137 16.93 -9.24 0.35
CA LYS A 137 18.14 -10.06 0.29
C LYS A 137 17.86 -11.43 0.94
N PRO A 138 18.70 -12.44 0.65
CA PRO A 138 18.66 -13.70 1.38
C PRO A 138 18.67 -13.49 2.89
N VAL A 139 17.81 -14.21 3.59
CA VAL A 139 17.63 -14.08 5.04
C VAL A 139 18.77 -14.78 5.77
N GLU A 140 19.31 -14.13 6.80
CA GLU A 140 20.31 -14.71 7.69
C GLU A 140 19.60 -15.42 8.87
N PHE A 141 20.01 -16.64 9.18
CA PHE A 141 19.48 -17.39 10.31
C PHE A 141 20.48 -17.45 11.46
N LYS A 142 20.06 -16.97 12.63
CA LYS A 142 20.83 -17.01 13.88
C LYS A 142 20.03 -17.74 14.94
N PHE A 143 20.53 -18.88 15.40
CA PHE A 143 19.91 -19.67 16.46
C PHE A 143 20.81 -19.67 17.70
N GLU A 144 20.22 -19.41 18.85
CA GLU A 144 20.91 -19.42 20.14
C GLU A 144 20.08 -20.24 21.15
N ASP A 145 20.74 -21.14 21.88
CA ASP A 145 20.07 -21.96 22.89
C ASP A 145 19.48 -21.10 24.01
N GLY A 146 18.25 -21.43 24.42
CA GLY A 146 17.51 -20.71 25.46
C GLY A 146 17.02 -19.31 25.06
N LYS A 147 17.16 -18.87 23.81
CA LYS A 147 16.64 -17.58 23.31
C LYS A 147 15.58 -17.78 22.23
N PHE A 148 14.64 -16.84 22.15
CA PHE A 148 13.72 -16.78 21.02
C PHE A 148 14.49 -16.47 19.74
N PHE A 149 14.07 -17.09 18.64
CA PHE A 149 14.59 -16.76 17.33
C PHE A 149 14.13 -15.35 16.93
N VAL A 150 15.07 -14.51 16.50
CA VAL A 150 14.83 -13.13 16.09
C VAL A 150 15.22 -12.98 14.62
N PRO A 151 14.28 -13.09 13.67
CA PRO A 151 14.57 -12.89 12.25
C PRO A 151 15.05 -11.47 11.94
N GLU A 152 16.06 -11.41 11.06
CA GLU A 152 16.55 -10.17 10.46
C GLU A 152 16.25 -10.17 8.96
N PHE A 153 15.61 -9.11 8.49
CA PHE A 153 15.27 -8.93 7.09
C PHE A 153 16.01 -7.73 6.52
N GLU A 154 16.73 -7.94 5.43
CA GLU A 154 17.39 -6.86 4.69
C GLU A 154 16.69 -6.60 3.36
N SER A 155 16.51 -5.33 3.05
CA SER A 155 16.00 -4.90 1.75
C SER A 155 16.66 -3.62 1.28
N HIS A 156 16.51 -3.37 -0.01
CA HIS A 156 17.14 -2.25 -0.66
C HIS A 156 16.12 -1.49 -1.52
N SER A 157 15.81 -0.26 -1.11
CA SER A 157 14.89 0.64 -1.78
C SER A 157 15.60 1.35 -2.94
N ARG A 158 15.00 1.27 -4.13
CA ARG A 158 15.51 1.89 -5.38
C ARG A 158 14.40 2.57 -6.17
N PRO A 159 14.11 3.85 -5.89
CA PRO A 159 13.14 4.64 -6.63
C PRO A 159 13.47 4.73 -8.13
N LYS A 160 12.43 4.82 -8.95
CA LYS A 160 12.58 5.06 -10.39
C LYS A 160 12.85 6.54 -10.66
N LYS A 161 13.24 6.84 -11.91
CA LYS A 161 13.42 8.23 -12.37
C LYS A 161 12.15 9.05 -12.11
N GLY A 162 12.30 10.16 -11.40
CA GLY A 162 11.20 11.07 -11.06
C GLY A 162 10.52 10.76 -9.71
N GLU A 163 10.88 9.64 -9.06
CA GLU A 163 10.39 9.29 -7.74
C GLU A 163 11.31 9.78 -6.63
N LYS A 164 10.78 9.82 -5.40
CA LYS A 164 11.51 10.25 -4.21
C LYS A 164 12.00 9.02 -3.42
N PRO A 165 13.16 9.11 -2.76
CA PRO A 165 13.73 7.98 -2.00
C PRO A 165 12.97 7.62 -0.73
N VAL A 166 12.19 8.55 -0.18
CA VAL A 166 11.29 8.31 0.94
C VAL A 166 10.05 9.18 0.80
N TYR A 167 8.91 8.67 1.25
CA TYR A 167 7.68 9.43 1.43
C TYR A 167 7.27 9.36 2.89
N ILE A 168 7.01 10.52 3.49
CA ILE A 168 6.54 10.62 4.87
C ILE A 168 5.11 11.16 4.83
N LYS A 169 4.18 10.46 5.49
CA LYS A 169 2.77 10.88 5.60
C LYS A 169 2.32 10.87 7.05
N PHE A 170 1.42 11.79 7.38
CA PHE A 170 0.75 11.84 8.67
C PHE A 170 -0.65 11.26 8.56
N LEU A 171 -1.02 10.41 9.50
CA LEU A 171 -2.24 9.62 9.48
C LEU A 171 -2.94 9.70 10.83
N LYS A 172 -4.26 9.81 10.84
CA LYS A 172 -5.03 9.76 12.10
C LYS A 172 -5.25 8.35 12.63
N GLN A 173 -5.14 7.35 11.78
CA GLN A 173 -5.38 5.95 12.12
C GLN A 173 -4.40 5.05 11.36
N LEU A 174 -4.04 3.92 11.98
CA LEU A 174 -3.26 2.88 11.33
C LEU A 174 -4.11 2.13 10.28
N PRO A 175 -3.48 1.55 9.25
CA PRO A 175 -4.15 0.58 8.40
C PRO A 175 -4.68 -0.59 9.25
N THR A 176 -5.97 -0.89 9.14
CA THR A 176 -6.55 -2.10 9.74
C THR A 176 -6.40 -3.29 8.79
N GLY A 177 -6.02 -4.45 9.32
CA GLY A 177 -5.76 -5.68 8.57
C GLY A 177 -6.93 -6.30 7.80
N ASP A 178 -8.11 -5.70 7.86
CA ASP A 178 -9.25 -6.06 7.02
C ASP A 178 -9.08 -5.41 5.65
N THR A 179 -8.26 -6.01 4.77
CA THR A 179 -8.11 -5.66 3.34
C THR A 179 -8.54 -4.22 3.03
N VAL A 180 -7.84 -3.25 3.61
CA VAL A 180 -8.10 -1.84 3.29
C VAL A 180 -7.69 -1.68 1.83
N PRO A 181 -8.59 -1.25 0.94
CA PRO A 181 -8.20 -0.97 -0.44
C PRO A 181 -7.10 0.07 -0.38
N VAL A 182 -5.92 -0.31 -0.88
CA VAL A 182 -4.82 0.60 -1.20
C VAL A 182 -5.41 1.86 -1.83
N THR A 183 -5.30 2.98 -1.13
CA THR A 183 -5.38 4.29 -1.79
C THR A 183 -4.03 4.46 -2.47
N PRO A 184 -3.94 4.35 -3.81
CA PRO A 184 -2.67 4.48 -4.49
C PRO A 184 -2.24 5.95 -4.38
N THR A 185 -1.11 6.22 -3.73
CA THR A 185 -0.41 7.48 -3.91
C THR A 185 0.83 7.21 -4.74
N GLY A 186 0.68 7.39 -6.05
CA GLY A 186 1.74 7.25 -7.04
C GLY A 186 1.25 7.66 -8.42
N THR A 187 1.10 8.97 -8.62
CA THR A 187 1.20 9.69 -9.91
C THR A 187 1.09 8.87 -11.20
N GLY A 188 -0.12 8.42 -11.50
CA GLY A 188 -0.73 8.61 -12.80
C GLY A 188 -2.06 9.29 -12.51
N ASP A 189 -2.26 10.52 -12.98
CA ASP A 189 -3.46 11.28 -12.67
C ASP A 189 -4.73 10.47 -12.94
N MET A 190 -5.52 10.25 -11.89
CA MET A 190 -6.98 10.16 -11.92
C MET A 190 -7.50 10.83 -10.65
N ALA A 191 -7.30 12.14 -10.54
CA ALA A 191 -8.07 12.97 -9.63
C ALA A 191 -9.52 13.04 -10.15
N VAL A 192 -10.33 12.06 -9.79
CA VAL A 192 -11.77 12.08 -10.08
C VAL A 192 -12.51 12.32 -8.77
N VAL A 193 -12.86 13.59 -8.51
CA VAL A 193 -13.89 13.93 -7.53
C VAL A 193 -15.24 13.53 -8.14
N GLY A 194 -16.06 12.79 -7.40
CA GLY A 194 -17.28 12.14 -7.92
C GLY A 194 -18.37 13.08 -8.43
N GLY A 195 -19.16 12.56 -9.38
CA GLY A 195 -20.34 13.20 -9.95
C GLY A 195 -21.63 13.07 -9.10
N THR A 196 -22.73 13.61 -9.62
CA THR A 196 -24.02 13.74 -8.93
C THR A 196 -24.83 12.43 -8.94
N VAL A 197 -25.12 11.85 -7.78
CA VAL A 197 -26.04 10.72 -7.65
C VAL A 197 -27.47 11.20 -7.92
N THR A 198 -28.10 10.75 -9.00
CA THR A 198 -29.44 11.22 -9.42
C THR A 198 -30.59 10.38 -8.88
N GLN A 199 -30.33 9.20 -8.31
CA GLN A 199 -31.34 8.26 -7.85
C GLN A 199 -30.94 7.61 -6.52
N SER A 200 -31.91 7.43 -5.63
CA SER A 200 -31.78 6.71 -4.37
C SER A 200 -32.97 5.78 -4.18
N ASN A 201 -32.79 4.71 -3.42
CA ASN A 201 -33.88 3.87 -2.96
C ASN A 201 -33.69 3.52 -1.47
N SER A 202 -34.70 2.87 -0.86
CA SER A 202 -34.67 2.52 0.57
C SER A 202 -33.74 1.38 0.93
N ASP A 203 -33.31 0.59 -0.06
CA ASP A 203 -32.54 -0.63 0.16
C ASP A 203 -31.03 -0.39 0.04
N VAL A 204 -30.63 0.56 -0.82
CA VAL A 204 -29.25 0.77 -1.27
C VAL A 204 -28.94 2.27 -1.46
N GLY A 205 -27.88 2.73 -0.80
CA GLY A 205 -27.23 4.02 -1.08
C GLY A 205 -26.03 3.84 -2.00
N VAL A 206 -25.74 4.81 -2.88
CA VAL A 206 -24.57 4.78 -3.77
C VAL A 206 -23.65 5.95 -3.49
N THR A 207 -22.35 5.70 -3.37
CA THR A 207 -21.31 6.73 -3.25
C THR A 207 -20.27 6.54 -4.35
N VAL A 208 -19.90 7.62 -5.03
CA VAL A 208 -18.92 7.62 -6.12
C VAL A 208 -17.73 8.50 -5.74
N THR A 209 -16.54 7.92 -5.72
CA THR A 209 -15.27 8.62 -5.53
C THR A 209 -14.28 8.15 -6.61
N SER A 210 -13.14 7.58 -6.23
CA SER A 210 -12.29 6.77 -7.13
C SER A 210 -12.86 5.36 -7.38
N ASN A 211 -13.83 4.94 -6.57
CA ASN A 211 -14.57 3.68 -6.68
C ASN A 211 -16.09 3.94 -6.56
N VAL A 212 -16.87 2.93 -6.92
CA VAL A 212 -18.32 2.93 -6.75
C VAL A 212 -18.66 2.03 -5.55
N LYS A 213 -19.37 2.58 -4.57
CA LYS A 213 -19.82 1.83 -3.38
C LYS A 213 -21.34 1.76 -3.33
N TRP A 214 -21.89 0.57 -3.20
CA TRP A 214 -23.30 0.32 -2.89
C TRP A 214 -23.43 -0.11 -1.43
N THR A 215 -24.08 0.70 -0.62
CA THR A 215 -24.31 0.49 0.80
C THR A 215 -25.75 0.03 1.03
N PHE A 216 -25.91 -1.24 1.36
CA PHE A 216 -27.18 -1.89 1.62
C PHE A 216 -27.61 -1.73 3.08
N VAL A 217 -28.90 -1.51 3.31
CA VAL A 217 -29.47 -1.42 4.67
C VAL A 217 -29.39 -2.77 5.39
N LYS A 218 -29.65 -3.86 4.65
CA LYS A 218 -29.57 -5.25 5.12
C LYS A 218 -28.40 -5.99 4.46
N ALA A 219 -27.88 -7.01 5.13
CA ALA A 219 -26.83 -7.84 4.58
C ALA A 219 -27.33 -8.64 3.36
N ILE A 220 -26.50 -8.75 2.31
CA ILE A 220 -26.82 -9.46 1.06
C ILE A 220 -26.04 -10.78 0.96
N ASN A 221 -26.50 -11.67 0.08
CA ASN A 221 -25.78 -12.90 -0.22
C ASN A 221 -24.48 -12.59 -0.99
N GLN A 222 -23.36 -13.12 -0.50
CA GLN A 222 -22.05 -12.92 -1.11
C GLN A 222 -21.94 -13.55 -2.50
N ASP A 223 -22.68 -14.63 -2.76
CA ASP A 223 -22.67 -15.30 -4.07
C ASP A 223 -23.24 -14.40 -5.19
N ASP A 224 -24.06 -13.40 -4.83
CA ASP A 224 -24.61 -12.43 -5.77
C ASP A 224 -23.64 -11.26 -6.06
N VAL A 225 -22.51 -11.18 -5.36
CA VAL A 225 -21.49 -10.13 -5.52
C VAL A 225 -20.58 -10.46 -6.70
N THR A 226 -21.08 -10.18 -7.89
CA THR A 226 -20.38 -10.47 -9.14
C THR A 226 -20.34 -9.26 -10.07
N ALA A 227 -19.39 -9.25 -11.00
CA ALA A 227 -19.33 -8.26 -12.09
C ALA A 227 -20.52 -8.34 -13.06
N GLY A 228 -21.43 -9.32 -12.90
CA GLY A 228 -22.70 -9.40 -13.63
C GLY A 228 -23.86 -8.67 -12.94
N ASN A 229 -23.79 -8.50 -11.62
CA ASN A 229 -24.83 -7.87 -10.80
C ASN A 229 -24.45 -6.43 -10.40
N PHE A 230 -23.16 -6.13 -10.31
CA PHE A 230 -22.62 -4.81 -9.98
C PHE A 230 -21.75 -4.32 -11.12
N VAL A 231 -22.29 -3.43 -11.94
CA VAL A 231 -21.70 -3.07 -13.23
C VAL A 231 -21.53 -1.56 -13.35
N VAL A 232 -20.39 -1.13 -13.89
CA VAL A 232 -20.20 0.25 -14.35
C VAL A 232 -20.11 0.25 -15.87
N LYS A 233 -20.89 1.10 -16.54
CA LYS A 233 -20.92 1.20 -18.01
C LYS A 233 -20.73 2.64 -18.46
N LYS A 234 -20.04 2.85 -19.57
CA LYS A 234 -19.96 4.17 -20.21
C LYS A 234 -21.34 4.52 -20.78
N LYS A 235 -21.86 5.70 -20.49
CA LYS A 235 -23.23 6.09 -20.90
C LYS A 235 -23.38 6.22 -22.42
N SER A 236 -22.30 6.60 -23.11
CA SER A 236 -22.33 6.89 -24.55
C SER A 236 -22.57 5.65 -25.42
N ASP A 237 -22.00 4.51 -25.05
CA ASP A 237 -21.96 3.29 -25.88
C ASP A 237 -22.27 2.01 -25.10
N SER A 238 -22.61 2.12 -23.81
CA SER A 238 -22.87 0.98 -22.91
C SER A 238 -21.69 0.02 -22.73
N THR A 239 -20.46 0.42 -23.10
CA THR A 239 -19.26 -0.38 -22.86
C THR A 239 -19.06 -0.60 -21.36
N VAL A 240 -18.84 -1.86 -20.97
CA VAL A 240 -18.64 -2.23 -19.57
C VAL A 240 -17.23 -1.86 -19.15
N VAL A 241 -17.13 -1.12 -18.04
CA VAL A 241 -15.85 -0.82 -17.40
C VAL A 241 -15.36 -2.08 -16.72
N THR A 242 -14.13 -2.49 -17.02
CA THR A 242 -13.49 -3.60 -16.31
C THR A 242 -13.11 -3.15 -14.90
N GLY A 243 -13.30 -4.02 -13.92
CA GLY A 243 -13.04 -3.70 -12.52
C GLY A 243 -13.23 -4.90 -11.60
N ASN A 244 -12.73 -4.76 -10.39
CA ASN A 244 -12.88 -5.76 -9.33
C ASN A 244 -14.10 -5.41 -8.47
N VAL A 245 -14.92 -6.39 -8.15
CA VAL A 245 -16.05 -6.26 -7.21
C VAL A 245 -15.71 -6.99 -5.94
N THR A 246 -15.81 -6.31 -4.80
CA THR A 246 -15.63 -6.90 -3.47
C THR A 246 -16.81 -6.56 -2.57
N ILE A 247 -17.01 -7.35 -1.52
CA ILE A 247 -17.96 -7.06 -0.44
C ILE A 247 -17.23 -7.00 0.89
N ASP A 248 -17.68 -6.13 1.78
CA ASP A 248 -17.16 -6.02 3.14
C ASP A 248 -17.56 -7.21 4.03
N SER A 249 -16.92 -7.33 5.18
CA SER A 249 -17.18 -8.42 6.15
C SER A 249 -18.59 -8.37 6.74
N THR A 250 -19.23 -7.20 6.78
CA THR A 250 -20.62 -7.05 7.25
C THR A 250 -21.66 -7.43 6.19
N LYS A 251 -21.21 -7.72 4.97
CA LYS A 251 -22.02 -8.07 3.81
C LYS A 251 -23.03 -6.98 3.41
N LYS A 252 -22.69 -5.72 3.67
CA LYS A 252 -23.55 -4.54 3.39
C LYS A 252 -22.94 -3.55 2.44
N ILE A 253 -21.64 -3.61 2.17
CA ILE A 253 -20.96 -2.64 1.31
C ILE A 253 -20.29 -3.38 0.18
N VAL A 254 -20.83 -3.21 -1.04
CA VAL A 254 -20.19 -3.70 -2.26
C VAL A 254 -19.37 -2.57 -2.87
N THR A 255 -18.10 -2.84 -3.17
CA THR A 255 -17.19 -1.88 -3.80
C THR A 255 -16.79 -2.37 -5.18
N PHE A 256 -17.03 -1.57 -6.21
CA PHE A 256 -16.48 -1.75 -7.55
C PHE A 256 -15.28 -0.83 -7.73
N ILE A 257 -14.12 -1.43 -8.03
CA ILE A 257 -12.85 -0.76 -8.28
C ILE A 257 -12.58 -0.83 -9.79
N PRO A 258 -12.78 0.24 -10.56
CA PRO A 258 -12.48 0.23 -11.99
C PRO A 258 -10.98 0.06 -12.24
N THR A 259 -10.60 -0.70 -13.27
CA THR A 259 -9.21 -0.78 -13.74
C THR A 259 -8.79 0.51 -14.45
N SER A 260 -9.73 1.15 -15.17
CA SER A 260 -9.51 2.43 -15.86
C SER A 260 -10.85 3.10 -16.16
N VAL A 261 -10.91 4.42 -16.00
CA VAL A 261 -12.01 5.27 -16.49
C VAL A 261 -11.42 6.50 -17.19
N GLU A 262 -12.17 7.11 -18.10
CA GLU A 262 -11.75 8.31 -18.83
C GLU A 262 -12.21 9.56 -18.09
N LYS A 263 -11.37 10.58 -18.00
CA LYS A 263 -11.71 11.88 -17.41
C LYS A 263 -12.81 12.60 -18.21
N GLY A 264 -13.75 13.27 -17.54
CA GLY A 264 -14.82 14.05 -18.17
C GLY A 264 -15.95 13.22 -18.79
N VAL A 265 -15.96 11.89 -18.62
CA VAL A 265 -16.93 10.99 -19.22
C VAL A 265 -18.07 10.65 -18.25
N VAL A 266 -19.28 10.49 -18.80
CA VAL A 266 -20.46 10.06 -18.04
C VAL A 266 -20.56 8.54 -18.04
N TYR A 267 -20.69 7.96 -16.85
CA TYR A 267 -20.86 6.54 -16.60
C TYR A 267 -22.18 6.27 -15.86
N ILE A 268 -22.60 5.01 -15.92
CA ILE A 268 -23.75 4.46 -15.22
C ILE A 268 -23.25 3.35 -14.29
N ALA A 269 -23.48 3.51 -12.99
CA ALA A 269 -23.33 2.46 -11.98
C ALA A 269 -24.68 1.76 -11.76
N GLU A 270 -24.71 0.45 -12.00
CA GLU A 270 -25.90 -0.39 -11.90
C GLU A 270 -25.66 -1.47 -10.83
N ALA A 271 -26.59 -1.58 -9.87
CA ALA A 271 -26.73 -2.77 -9.04
C ALA A 271 -28.09 -3.42 -9.33
N LYS A 272 -28.05 -4.68 -9.76
CA LYS A 272 -29.26 -5.50 -9.96
C LYS A 272 -29.88 -5.88 -8.62
N ALA A 273 -31.10 -6.41 -8.68
CA ALA A 273 -31.71 -7.04 -7.52
C ALA A 273 -30.87 -8.25 -7.09
N VAL A 274 -30.47 -8.29 -5.82
CA VAL A 274 -29.67 -9.37 -5.22
C VAL A 274 -30.38 -9.94 -4.01
N ASN A 275 -30.10 -11.19 -3.64
CA ASN A 275 -30.76 -11.84 -2.52
C ASN A 275 -30.25 -11.28 -1.19
N LEU A 276 -31.17 -11.10 -0.25
CA LEU A 276 -30.82 -10.78 1.14
C LEU A 276 -30.27 -12.03 1.84
N LEU A 277 -29.26 -11.84 2.69
CA LEU A 277 -28.63 -12.94 3.43
C LEU A 277 -29.60 -13.61 4.41
N ASP A 278 -30.57 -12.85 4.93
CA ASP A 278 -31.61 -13.35 5.84
C ASP A 278 -32.74 -14.12 5.13
N ALA A 279 -32.62 -14.33 3.81
CA ALA A 279 -33.63 -14.94 2.94
C ALA A 279 -35.00 -14.24 2.95
N SER A 280 -35.09 -12.99 3.41
CA SER A 280 -36.36 -12.23 3.44
C SER A 280 -36.81 -11.71 2.07
N GLY A 281 -36.05 -11.95 1.01
CA GLY A 281 -36.36 -11.59 -0.37
C GLY A 281 -35.15 -11.03 -1.11
N THR A 282 -35.41 -10.20 -2.12
CA THR A 282 -34.40 -9.52 -2.93
C THR A 282 -34.42 -8.02 -2.71
N THR A 283 -33.27 -7.37 -2.91
CA THR A 283 -33.19 -5.90 -2.94
C THR A 283 -33.84 -5.33 -4.19
N THR A 284 -34.19 -4.04 -4.14
CA THR A 284 -34.58 -3.28 -5.33
C THR A 284 -33.35 -2.86 -6.13
N ALA A 285 -33.36 -3.10 -7.44
CA ALA A 285 -32.30 -2.66 -8.35
C ALA A 285 -32.15 -1.12 -8.34
N ILE A 286 -30.93 -0.64 -8.56
CA ILE A 286 -30.62 0.79 -8.61
C ILE A 286 -29.64 1.11 -9.74
N LEU A 287 -29.86 2.26 -10.37
CA LEU A 287 -29.02 2.80 -11.43
C LEU A 287 -28.71 4.26 -11.13
N VAL A 288 -27.42 4.59 -11.11
CA VAL A 288 -26.92 5.92 -10.79
C VAL A 288 -25.99 6.40 -11.90
N GLU A 289 -26.24 7.59 -12.42
CA GLU A 289 -25.32 8.24 -13.34
C GLU A 289 -24.26 9.03 -12.57
N PHE A 290 -23.04 9.07 -13.08
CA PHE A 290 -21.99 9.93 -12.55
C PHE A 290 -21.05 10.37 -13.65
N THR A 291 -20.48 11.57 -13.51
CA THR A 291 -19.44 12.08 -14.41
C THR A 291 -18.11 12.02 -13.68
N THR A 292 -17.09 11.48 -14.33
CA THR A 292 -15.72 11.56 -13.84
C THR A 292 -15.19 12.98 -14.05
N MET A 293 -14.65 13.62 -13.01
CA MET A 293 -13.99 14.92 -13.08
C MET A 293 -12.55 14.84 -13.55
#